data_AF-A0A1W9ZQG2-F1
#
_entry.id   AF-A0A1W9ZQG2-F1
#
_cell.length_a   1.000
_cell.length_b   1.000
_cell.length_c   1.000
_cell.angle_alpha   90.00
_cell.angle_beta   90.00
_cell.angle_gamma   90.00
#
_symmetry.space_group_name_H-M   'P 1'
#
loop_
_entity.id
_entity.type
_entity.pdbx_description
1 polymer ?
#
loop_
_entity_poly.entity_id
_entity_poly.type
_entity_poly.pdbx_seq_one_letter_code
_entity_poly.pdbx_strand_id
1 'polypeptide(L)'
;MAEPAPSHSARGKLDEDDHDLLTFGEAGERLRIEIAAAERRVAELTEHGLAGDLDNARRRLDALRAAAQRNSAHPINDANFERFFGYHGKAKRNLPVSESGG
;
A
#
# COMPACT_ATOMS: atom_id res chain seq x y z
N MET A 1 39.40 -20.65 -36.85
CA MET A 1 37.94 -20.54 -36.75
C MET A 1 37.62 -20.46 -35.26
N ALA A 2 37.50 -19.31 -34.58
CA ALA A 2 36.69 -18.09 -34.85
C ALA A 2 35.21 -18.49 -35.05
N GLU A 3 34.23 -18.14 -34.21
CA GLU A 3 33.86 -16.81 -33.68
C GLU A 3 32.95 -16.89 -32.41
N PRO A 4 32.61 -15.75 -31.76
CA PRO A 4 32.46 -15.61 -30.30
C PRO A 4 31.02 -15.58 -29.76
N ALA A 5 30.92 -15.55 -28.43
CA ALA A 5 29.72 -15.60 -27.58
C ALA A 5 28.61 -14.57 -27.91
N PRO A 6 27.35 -14.82 -27.48
CA PRO A 6 26.52 -13.77 -26.93
C PRO A 6 26.63 -13.81 -25.41
N SER A 7 27.39 -12.85 -24.89
CA SER A 7 27.25 -12.34 -23.53
C SER A 7 25.77 -12.15 -23.22
N HIS A 8 25.17 -13.06 -22.45
CA HIS A 8 23.86 -12.80 -21.87
C HIS A 8 24.06 -11.79 -20.77
N SER A 9 23.92 -10.54 -21.21
CA SER A 9 23.53 -9.38 -20.45
C SER A 9 24.22 -9.30 -19.10
N ALA A 10 25.27 -8.47 -19.04
CA ALA A 10 25.51 -7.71 -17.83
C ALA A 10 24.17 -7.06 -17.44
N ARG A 11 23.40 -7.74 -16.59
CA ARG A 11 22.39 -7.14 -15.75
C ARG A 11 23.20 -6.18 -14.92
N GLY A 12 23.35 -4.94 -15.41
CA GLY A 12 23.81 -3.86 -14.59
C GLY A 12 22.96 -3.97 -13.34
N LYS A 13 23.61 -4.24 -12.20
CA LYS A 13 22.99 -3.98 -10.93
C LYS A 13 22.67 -2.50 -11.01
N LEU A 14 21.41 -2.20 -11.32
CA LEU A 14 20.85 -0.93 -10.94
C LEU A 14 21.16 -0.87 -9.44
N ASP A 15 21.70 0.25 -9.00
CA ASP A 15 21.79 0.59 -7.59
C ASP A 15 20.33 0.77 -7.13
N GLU A 16 19.64 -0.37 -7.06
CA GLU A 16 18.29 -0.56 -6.63
C GLU A 16 18.44 -0.46 -5.12
N ASP A 17 18.29 0.77 -4.61
CA ASP A 17 17.78 0.96 -3.26
C ASP A 17 16.63 -0.04 -3.12
N ASP A 18 16.88 -1.12 -2.39
CA ASP A 18 15.94 -2.21 -2.16
C ASP A 18 14.70 -1.60 -1.50
N HIS A 19 13.75 -1.17 -2.31
CA HIS A 19 12.49 -0.62 -1.84
C HIS A 19 11.64 -1.80 -1.38
N ASP A 20 11.80 -2.19 -0.12
CA ASP A 20 10.93 -3.15 0.54
C ASP A 20 9.47 -2.74 0.26
N LEU A 21 8.78 -3.58 -0.52
CA LEU A 21 7.38 -3.35 -0.83
C LEU A 21 6.59 -3.53 0.46
N LEU A 22 5.85 -2.49 0.84
CA LEU A 22 5.00 -2.54 2.02
C LEU A 22 3.92 -3.61 1.86
N THR A 23 3.70 -4.37 2.93
CA THR A 23 2.48 -5.17 3.06
C THR A 23 1.24 -4.27 3.17
N PHE A 24 0.05 -4.80 2.88
CA PHE A 24 -1.21 -4.07 3.06
C PHE A 24 -1.40 -3.53 4.49
N GLY A 25 -0.92 -4.26 5.50
CA GLY A 25 -0.96 -3.84 6.90
C GLY A 25 -0.06 -2.64 7.16
N GLU A 26 1.19 -2.69 6.69
CA GLU A 26 2.16 -1.60 6.84
C GLU A 26 1.76 -0.35 6.04
N ALA A 27 1.27 -0.55 4.81
CA ALA A 27 0.69 0.52 4.00
C ALA A 27 -0.52 1.16 4.70
N GLY A 28 -1.37 0.35 5.34
CA GLY A 28 -2.52 0.82 6.10
C GLY A 28 -2.13 1.63 7.35
N GLU A 29 -1.09 1.23 8.08
CA GLU A 29 -0.56 2.00 9.21
C GLU A 29 0.01 3.34 8.75
N ARG A 30 0.83 3.33 7.69
CA ARG A 30 1.38 4.57 7.12
C ARG A 30 0.29 5.51 6.63
N LEU A 31 -0.76 4.98 5.98
CA LEU A 31 -1.90 5.78 5.55
C LEU A 31 -2.63 6.42 6.75
N ARG A 32 -2.80 5.72 7.87
CA ARG A 32 -3.42 6.28 9.07
C ARG A 32 -2.63 7.45 9.66
N ILE A 33 -1.31 7.31 9.76
CA ILE A 33 -0.43 8.38 10.24
C ILE A 33 -0.51 9.61 9.32
N GLU A 34 -0.45 9.38 8.01
CA GLU A 34 -0.48 10.45 7.01
C GLU A 34 -1.84 11.17 6.97
N ILE A 35 -2.95 10.44 7.12
CA ILE A 35 -4.29 11.03 7.25
C ILE A 35 -4.35 11.95 8.48
N ALA A 36 -3.88 11.50 9.64
CA ALA A 36 -3.89 12.30 10.85
C ALA A 36 -3.05 13.58 10.71
N ALA A 37 -1.91 13.51 10.00
CA ALA A 37 -1.10 14.69 9.69
C ALA A 37 -1.83 15.66 8.75
N ALA A 38 -2.47 15.14 7.70
CA ALA A 38 -3.25 15.95 6.76
C ALA A 38 -4.46 16.62 7.42
N GLU A 39 -5.14 15.94 8.36
CA GLU A 39 -6.25 16.51 9.14
C GLU A 39 -5.80 17.68 10.00
N ARG A 40 -4.67 17.54 10.71
CA ARG A 40 -4.07 18.66 11.47
C ARG A 40 -3.73 19.83 10.54
N ARG A 41 -3.16 19.55 9.38
CA ARG A 41 -2.80 20.60 8.42
C ARG A 41 -4.02 21.36 7.90
N VAL A 42 -5.12 20.66 7.61
CA VAL A 42 -6.38 21.30 7.21
C VAL A 42 -6.94 22.16 8.34
N ALA A 43 -6.90 21.68 9.59
CA ALA A 43 -7.35 22.44 10.75
C ALA A 43 -6.55 23.74 10.91
N GLU A 44 -5.21 23.66 10.93
CA GLU A 44 -4.32 24.83 11.00
C GLU A 44 -4.61 25.84 9.88
N LEU A 45 -4.73 25.39 8.63
CA LEU A 45 -4.99 26.26 7.49
C LEU A 45 -6.37 26.92 7.55
N THR A 46 -7.35 26.22 8.13
CA THR A 46 -8.69 26.75 8.37
C THR A 46 -8.67 27.85 9.42
N GLU A 47 -7.94 27.63 10.52
CA GLU A 47 -7.79 28.61 11.60
C GLU A 47 -7.03 29.87 11.18
N HIS A 48 -5.99 29.72 10.33
CA HIS A 48 -5.15 30.84 9.89
C HIS A 48 -5.66 31.54 8.62
N GLY A 49 -6.78 31.11 8.02
CA GLY A 49 -7.40 31.78 6.88
C GLY A 49 -6.61 31.71 5.56
N LEU A 50 -5.70 30.75 5.44
CA LEU A 50 -4.85 30.56 4.26
C LEU A 50 -5.59 29.78 3.17
N ALA A 51 -6.57 30.43 2.54
CA ALA A 51 -7.52 29.82 1.61
C ALA A 51 -6.86 29.13 0.39
N GLY A 52 -5.71 29.64 -0.08
CA GLY A 52 -4.98 29.07 -1.22
C GLY A 52 -4.39 27.68 -0.93
N ASP A 53 -3.86 27.48 0.28
CA ASP A 53 -3.27 26.21 0.70
C ASP A 53 -4.33 25.23 1.23
N LEU A 54 -5.46 25.75 1.72
CA LEU A 54 -6.54 24.97 2.31
C LEU A 54 -7.19 24.02 1.30
N ASP A 55 -7.44 24.47 0.08
CA ASP A 55 -8.07 23.62 -0.95
C ASP A 55 -7.14 22.46 -1.36
N ASN A 56 -5.84 22.72 -1.47
CA ASN A 56 -4.85 21.68 -1.74
C ASN A 56 -4.79 20.66 -0.60
N ALA A 57 -4.74 21.13 0.65
CA ALA A 57 -4.69 20.27 1.82
C ALA A 57 -5.94 19.37 1.92
N ARG A 58 -7.13 19.90 1.59
CA ARG A 58 -8.38 19.12 1.53
C ARG A 58 -8.36 18.07 0.44
N ARG A 59 -7.91 18.42 -0.78
CA ARG A 59 -7.75 17.44 -1.87
C ARG A 59 -6.78 16.32 -1.50
N ARG A 60 -5.67 16.65 -0.81
CA ARG A 60 -4.72 15.64 -0.31
C ARG A 60 -5.37 14.71 0.71
N LEU A 61 -6.10 15.28 1.68
CA LEU A 61 -6.81 14.51 2.70
C LEU A 61 -7.84 13.55 2.06
N ASP A 62 -8.61 14.03 1.10
CA ASP A 62 -9.60 13.23 0.39
C ASP A 62 -8.94 12.08 -0.39
N ALA A 63 -7.83 12.34 -1.07
CA ALA A 63 -7.07 11.33 -1.78
C ALA A 63 -6.51 10.24 -0.85
N LEU A 64 -6.01 10.63 0.34
CA LEU A 64 -5.51 9.70 1.35
C LEU A 64 -6.63 8.85 1.95
N ARG A 65 -7.79 9.44 2.25
CA ARG A 65 -8.97 8.70 2.73
C ARG A 65 -9.47 7.70 1.68
N ALA A 66 -9.51 8.09 0.42
CA ALA A 66 -9.86 7.19 -0.67
C ALA A 66 -8.83 6.05 -0.82
N ALA A 67 -7.54 6.33 -0.63
CA ALA A 67 -6.49 5.31 -0.62
C ALA A 67 -6.66 4.33 0.56
N ALA A 68 -6.94 4.82 1.76
CA ALA A 68 -7.21 3.99 2.92
C ALA A 68 -8.45 3.08 2.72
N GLN A 69 -9.50 3.60 2.09
CA GLN A 69 -10.68 2.80 1.74
C GLN A 69 -10.34 1.67 0.76
N ARG A 70 -9.52 1.94 -0.26
CA ARG A 70 -9.05 0.88 -1.18
C ARG A 70 -8.16 -0.13 -0.47
N ASN A 71 -7.27 0.33 0.42
CA ASN A 71 -6.40 -0.53 1.20
C ASN A 71 -7.19 -1.46 2.14
N SER A 72 -8.34 -1.02 2.67
CA SER A 72 -9.21 -1.84 3.53
C SER A 72 -10.20 -2.71 2.76
N ALA A 73 -10.60 -2.32 1.55
CA ALA A 73 -11.56 -3.05 0.71
C ALA A 73 -10.97 -4.28 0.01
N HIS A 74 -9.65 -4.48 0.08
CA HIS A 74 -8.97 -5.65 -0.49
C HIS A 74 -8.33 -6.55 0.57
N PRO A 75 -9.11 -7.17 1.49
CA PRO A 75 -8.63 -8.40 2.11
C PRO A 75 -8.34 -9.42 0.99
N ILE A 76 -7.27 -10.20 1.15
CA ILE A 76 -7.07 -11.37 0.29
C ILE A 76 -8.32 -12.25 0.44
N ASN A 77 -8.99 -12.47 -0.69
CA ASN A 77 -10.17 -13.31 -0.82
C ASN A 77 -9.91 -14.34 -1.92
N ASP A 78 -10.71 -15.40 -1.96
CA ASP A 78 -10.50 -16.48 -2.92
C ASP A 78 -10.48 -15.98 -4.38
N ALA A 79 -11.19 -14.89 -4.69
CA ALA A 79 -11.25 -14.31 -6.04
C ALA A 79 -9.99 -13.52 -6.43
N ASN A 80 -9.21 -13.01 -5.47
CA ASN A 80 -7.96 -12.28 -5.73
C ASN A 80 -6.70 -13.06 -5.32
N PHE A 81 -6.85 -14.21 -4.65
CA PHE A 81 -5.76 -15.04 -4.13
C PHE A 81 -4.80 -15.49 -5.24
N GLU A 82 -5.32 -16.10 -6.30
CA GLU A 82 -4.49 -16.66 -7.37
C GLU A 82 -3.73 -15.59 -8.13
N ARG A 83 -4.37 -14.42 -8.34
CA ARG A 83 -3.73 -13.26 -8.93
C ARG A 83 -2.61 -12.69 -8.05
N PHE A 84 -2.77 -12.73 -6.73
CA PHE A 84 -1.77 -12.21 -5.79
C PHE A 84 -0.59 -13.17 -5.58
N PHE A 85 -0.84 -14.48 -5.50
CA PHE A 85 0.18 -15.47 -5.17
C PHE A 85 0.72 -16.24 -6.38
N GLY A 86 0.08 -16.16 -7.54
CA GLY A 86 0.55 -16.79 -8.78
C GLY A 86 0.35 -18.31 -8.82
N TYR A 87 -0.43 -18.89 -7.90
CA TYR A 87 -0.80 -20.30 -7.91
C TYR A 87 -2.26 -20.50 -7.46
N HIS A 88 -2.87 -21.60 -7.91
CA HIS A 88 -4.24 -21.97 -7.54
C HIS A 88 -4.35 -22.23 -6.03
N GLY A 89 -5.23 -21.49 -5.35
CA GLY A 89 -5.39 -21.58 -3.90
C GLY A 89 -6.51 -20.69 -3.37
N LYS A 90 -6.83 -20.87 -2.08
CA LYS A 90 -7.86 -20.10 -1.38
C LYS A 90 -7.26 -19.39 -0.17
N ALA A 91 -7.80 -18.23 0.15
CA ALA A 91 -7.36 -17.47 1.32
C ALA A 91 -7.71 -18.25 2.58
N LYS A 92 -6.71 -18.70 3.36
CA LYS A 92 -6.97 -19.28 4.68
C LYS A 92 -7.50 -18.19 5.59
N ARG A 93 -8.80 -18.25 5.90
CA ARG A 93 -9.41 -17.43 6.95
C ARG A 93 -8.98 -18.01 8.30
N ASN A 94 -8.15 -17.28 9.03
CA ASN A 94 -7.99 -17.51 10.47
C ASN A 94 -9.28 -17.06 11.16
N LEU A 95 -10.30 -17.93 11.14
CA LEU A 95 -11.41 -17.80 12.06
C LEU A 95 -10.84 -18.09 13.47
N PRO A 96 -11.14 -17.27 14.49
CA PRO A 96 -10.82 -17.66 15.86
C PRO A 96 -11.51 -19.00 16.12
N VAL A 97 -10.74 -20.01 16.51
CA VAL A 97 -11.29 -21.24 17.09
C VAL A 97 -12.09 -20.80 18.31
N SER A 98 -13.41 -20.84 18.23
CA SER A 98 -14.25 -20.83 19.42
C SER A 98 -14.00 -22.16 20.12
N GLU A 99 -13.13 -22.15 21.14
CA GLU A 99 -13.09 -23.23 22.12
C GLU A 99 -14.41 -23.21 22.89
N SER A 100 -15.38 -23.97 22.38
CA SER A 100 -16.56 -24.40 23.13
C SER A 100 -16.40 -25.89 23.38
N GLY A 101 -15.67 -26.23 24.43
CA GLY A 101 -15.60 -27.57 25.00
C GLY A 101 -16.08 -27.49 26.45
N GLY A 102 -17.25 -28.06 26.72
CA GLY A 102 -17.83 -28.22 28.05
C GLY A 102 -17.37 -29.49 28.76
#